data_AF-A0A974U7D1-F1
#
_entry.id   AF-A0A974U7D1-F1
#
_cell.length_a   1.000
_cell.length_b   1.000
_cell.length_c   1.000
_cell.angle_alpha   90.00
_cell.angle_beta   90.00
_cell.angle_gamma   90.00
#
_symmetry.space_group_name_H-M   'P 1'
#
loop_
_entity.id
_entity.type
_entity.pdbx_description
1 polymer ?
#
loop_
_entity_poly.entity_id
_entity_poly.type
_entity_poly.pdbx_seq_one_letter_code
_entity_poly.pdbx_strand_id
1 'polypeptide(L)'
;MKFIFTFLVAFTCIATSFSQATNTLSFENFETDFFSYNPEKKKTVTKDHFSFAAYVISETKKSINNDVSNYNVINYWNILTAFDMLKEDKSTLILAFQKLVELEGSCKYIVNYKNKISFYNTITAMYDHYYSQCKKRDTLVGTN
;
A
#
# COMPACT_ATOMS: atom_id res chain seq x y z
N MET A 1 19.56 5.54 69.80
CA MET A 1 19.94 5.67 68.38
C MET A 1 18.79 5.12 67.54
N LYS A 2 18.09 6.00 66.80
CA LYS A 2 16.96 5.65 65.94
C LYS A 2 17.48 5.46 64.52
N PHE A 3 17.45 4.23 64.00
CA PHE A 3 17.67 3.98 62.57
C PHE A 3 16.29 3.78 61.92
N ILE A 4 15.81 4.83 61.27
CA ILE A 4 14.62 4.80 60.41
C ILE A 4 15.12 4.46 59.01
N PHE A 5 14.86 3.24 58.55
CA PHE A 5 15.09 2.82 57.16
C PHE A 5 13.89 3.26 56.32
N THR A 6 14.01 4.39 55.64
CA THR A 6 13.05 4.83 54.62
C THR A 6 13.36 4.11 53.31
N PHE A 7 12.60 3.07 52.99
CA PHE A 7 12.69 2.36 51.72
C PHE A 7 11.82 3.09 50.68
N LEU A 8 12.44 3.98 49.91
CA LEU A 8 11.80 4.74 48.83
C LEU A 8 11.76 3.86 47.56
N VAL A 9 10.66 3.15 47.33
CA VAL A 9 10.43 2.39 46.10
C VAL A 9 10.03 3.38 45.01
N ALA A 10 11.00 3.79 44.19
CA ALA A 10 10.75 4.55 42.97
C ALA A 10 10.12 3.64 41.92
N PHE A 11 8.81 3.71 41.79
CA PHE A 11 8.05 3.08 40.69
C PHE A 11 8.29 3.90 39.42
N THR A 12 9.39 3.63 38.70
CA THR A 12 9.61 4.21 37.38
C THR A 12 8.62 3.56 36.41
N CYS A 13 7.50 4.24 36.16
CA CYS A 13 6.63 3.96 35.03
C CYS A 13 7.44 4.13 33.74
N ILE A 14 7.93 3.01 33.19
CA ILE A 14 8.41 2.97 31.82
C ILE A 14 7.17 3.13 30.95
N ALA A 15 6.86 4.37 30.57
CA ALA A 15 5.89 4.64 29.54
C ALA A 15 6.44 4.07 28.23
N THR A 16 5.96 2.89 27.83
CA THR A 16 6.20 2.38 26.49
C THR A 16 5.49 3.32 25.52
N SER A 17 6.24 4.23 24.90
CA SER A 17 5.77 4.99 23.76
C SER A 17 5.49 3.99 22.64
N PHE A 18 4.23 3.60 22.48
CA PHE A 18 3.79 2.95 21.25
C PHE A 18 3.96 3.98 20.14
N SER A 19 5.01 3.83 19.32
CA SER A 19 5.08 4.52 18.04
C SER A 19 3.77 4.21 17.32
N GLN A 20 2.93 5.23 17.12
CA GLN A 20 1.68 5.04 16.40
C GLN A 20 2.07 4.63 14.98
N ALA A 21 1.66 3.44 14.55
CA ALA A 21 1.86 3.02 13.18
C ALA A 21 1.17 4.06 12.28
N THR A 22 1.96 4.89 11.61
CA THR A 22 1.43 5.89 10.70
C THR A 22 1.08 5.20 9.40
N ASN A 23 -0.18 5.29 8.97
CA ASN A 23 -0.63 4.86 7.64
C ASN A 23 -0.18 5.83 6.52
N THR A 24 0.83 6.65 6.81
CA THR A 24 1.42 7.58 5.85
C THR A 24 2.37 6.82 4.96
N LEU A 25 2.13 6.87 3.66
CA LEU A 25 3.02 6.33 2.63
C LEU A 25 3.71 7.52 1.94
N SER A 26 5.02 7.46 1.79
CA SER A 26 5.76 8.36 0.90
C SER A 26 6.14 7.64 -0.39
N PHE A 27 6.50 8.40 -1.41
CA PHE A 27 6.97 7.81 -2.65
C PHE A 27 8.34 7.14 -2.44
N GLU A 28 9.24 7.81 -1.72
CA GLU A 28 10.62 7.38 -1.46
C GLU A 28 10.69 6.12 -0.61
N ASN A 29 9.80 6.00 0.38
CA ASN A 29 9.81 4.90 1.35
C ASN A 29 8.64 3.93 1.19
N PHE A 30 7.88 4.02 0.09
CA PHE A 30 6.62 3.31 -0.11
C PHE A 30 6.68 1.83 0.32
N GLU A 31 7.70 1.10 -0.10
CA GLU A 31 7.87 -0.33 0.16
C GLU A 31 8.03 -0.62 1.66
N THR A 32 8.81 0.21 2.34
CA THR A 32 9.04 0.09 3.78
C THR A 32 7.82 0.55 4.57
N ASP A 33 7.20 1.66 4.15
CA ASP A 33 5.99 2.20 4.76
C ASP A 33 4.83 1.20 4.66
N PHE A 34 4.70 0.51 3.52
CA PHE A 34 3.67 -0.51 3.30
C PHE A 34 3.78 -1.67 4.29
N PHE A 35 4.98 -2.10 4.68
CA PHE A 35 5.12 -3.13 5.72
C PHE A 35 4.51 -2.72 7.05
N SER A 36 4.56 -1.43 7.37
CA SER A 36 3.96 -0.86 8.59
C SER A 36 2.50 -0.43 8.41
N TYR A 37 2.02 -0.28 7.18
CA TYR A 37 0.64 0.10 6.88
C TYR A 37 -0.36 -0.91 7.47
N ASN A 38 -1.33 -0.40 8.23
CA ASN A 38 -2.37 -1.18 8.87
C ASN A 38 -3.75 -0.61 8.51
N PRO A 39 -4.55 -1.31 7.70
CA PRO A 39 -5.78 -0.75 7.16
C PRO A 39 -6.79 -0.39 8.25
N GLU A 40 -7.37 0.81 8.15
CA GLU A 40 -8.44 1.28 9.03
C GLU A 40 -9.81 1.19 8.36
N LYS A 41 -10.81 0.66 9.06
CA LYS A 41 -12.16 0.57 8.51
C LYS A 41 -12.86 1.92 8.55
N LYS A 42 -12.90 2.62 7.41
CA LYS A 42 -13.69 3.86 7.24
C LYS A 42 -15.19 3.56 7.29
N LYS A 43 -15.99 4.54 7.73
CA LYS A 43 -17.46 4.43 7.80
C LYS A 43 -18.11 4.10 6.46
N THR A 44 -17.49 4.51 5.35
CA THR A 44 -17.97 4.30 3.98
C THR A 44 -17.62 2.93 3.40
N VAL A 45 -16.85 2.11 4.13
CA VAL A 45 -16.38 0.79 3.66
C VAL A 45 -17.19 -0.31 4.33
N THR A 46 -17.76 -1.21 3.53
CA THR A 46 -18.51 -2.36 4.02
C THR A 46 -17.59 -3.32 4.78
N LYS A 47 -18.17 -4.18 5.63
CA LYS A 47 -17.39 -5.19 6.35
C LYS A 47 -16.67 -6.14 5.38
N ASP A 48 -17.33 -6.53 4.30
CA ASP A 48 -16.79 -7.49 3.32
C ASP A 48 -15.64 -6.88 2.54
N HIS A 49 -15.78 -5.62 2.07
CA HIS A 49 -14.68 -4.92 1.40
C HIS A 49 -13.48 -4.75 2.33
N PHE A 50 -13.71 -4.34 3.59
CA PHE A 50 -12.63 -4.21 4.56
C PHE A 50 -11.92 -5.55 4.81
N SER A 51 -12.69 -6.63 5.02
CA SER A 51 -12.14 -7.96 5.31
C SER A 51 -11.33 -8.50 4.14
N PHE A 52 -11.84 -8.35 2.92
CA PHE A 52 -11.13 -8.76 1.71
C PHE A 52 -9.86 -7.93 1.49
N ALA A 53 -9.92 -6.60 1.62
CA ALA A 53 -8.75 -5.76 1.42
C ALA A 53 -7.66 -6.02 2.48
N ALA A 54 -8.05 -6.20 3.75
CA ALA A 54 -7.12 -6.57 4.82
C ALA A 54 -6.45 -7.92 4.55
N TYR A 55 -7.21 -8.90 4.03
CA TYR A 55 -6.66 -10.18 3.59
C TYR A 55 -5.65 -10.01 2.45
N VAL A 56 -5.99 -9.25 1.40
CA VAL A 56 -5.09 -8.98 0.27
C VAL A 56 -3.79 -8.31 0.73
N ILE A 57 -3.86 -7.34 1.64
CA ILE A 57 -2.68 -6.68 2.21
C ILE A 57 -1.82 -7.69 2.97
N SER A 58 -2.43 -8.51 3.83
CA SER A 58 -1.72 -9.53 4.61
C SER A 58 -0.99 -10.53 3.72
N GLU A 59 -1.68 -11.09 2.72
CA GLU A 59 -1.07 -12.05 1.78
C GLU A 59 -0.01 -11.39 0.89
N THR A 60 -0.20 -10.12 0.52
CA THR A 60 0.81 -9.38 -0.24
C THR A 60 2.07 -9.21 0.60
N LYS A 61 1.97 -8.79 1.86
CA LYS A 61 3.12 -8.70 2.79
C LYS A 61 3.82 -10.05 2.95
N LYS A 62 3.07 -11.14 3.12
CA LYS A 62 3.63 -12.50 3.19
C LYS A 62 4.39 -12.88 1.92
N SER A 63 3.85 -12.57 0.74
CA SER A 63 4.49 -12.87 -0.55
C SER A 63 5.79 -12.11 -0.77
N ILE A 64 5.90 -10.89 -0.22
CA ILE A 64 7.11 -10.06 -0.28
C ILE A 64 8.13 -10.51 0.78
N ASN A 65 7.68 -11.19 1.85
CA ASN A 65 8.52 -11.73 2.92
C ASN A 65 9.39 -10.66 3.62
N ASN A 66 8.83 -9.46 3.82
CA ASN A 66 9.52 -8.29 4.42
C ASN A 66 10.83 -7.88 3.73
N ASP A 67 11.01 -8.24 2.46
CA ASP A 67 12.18 -7.86 1.67
C ASP A 67 11.74 -6.94 0.53
N VAL A 68 12.20 -5.70 0.57
CA VAL A 68 11.85 -4.68 -0.43
C VAL A 68 12.27 -5.05 -1.85
N SER A 69 13.25 -5.95 -2.01
CA SER A 69 13.68 -6.43 -3.33
C SER A 69 12.70 -7.42 -3.98
N ASN A 70 11.76 -7.99 -3.21
CA ASN A 70 10.78 -8.95 -3.71
C ASN A 70 9.54 -8.29 -4.34
N TYR A 71 9.43 -6.96 -4.29
CA TYR A 71 8.30 -6.25 -4.89
C TYR A 71 8.25 -6.46 -6.41
N ASN A 72 7.07 -6.74 -6.92
CA ASN A 72 6.81 -6.90 -8.33
C ASN A 72 5.44 -6.33 -8.73
N VAL A 73 5.12 -6.41 -10.02
CA VAL A 73 3.89 -5.84 -10.60
C VAL A 73 2.63 -6.38 -9.93
N ILE A 74 2.61 -7.68 -9.59
CA ILE A 74 1.46 -8.31 -8.93
C ILE A 74 1.28 -7.71 -7.54
N ASN A 75 2.36 -7.47 -6.80
CA ASN A 75 2.28 -6.86 -5.48
C ASN A 75 1.66 -5.46 -5.55
N TYR A 76 2.17 -4.56 -6.39
CA TYR A 76 1.58 -3.23 -6.49
C TYR A 76 0.15 -3.24 -7.02
N TRP A 77 -0.18 -4.18 -7.92
CA TRP A 77 -1.55 -4.34 -8.39
C TRP A 77 -2.51 -4.76 -7.26
N ASN A 78 -2.07 -5.69 -6.41
CA ASN A 78 -2.80 -6.11 -5.22
C ASN A 78 -2.96 -4.96 -4.22
N ILE A 79 -1.89 -4.19 -3.98
CA ILE A 79 -1.90 -3.03 -3.08
C ILE A 79 -2.91 -1.99 -3.58
N LEU A 80 -2.87 -1.63 -4.86
CA LEU A 80 -3.76 -0.66 -5.45
C LEU A 80 -5.23 -1.11 -5.40
N THR A 81 -5.48 -2.41 -5.64
CA THR A 81 -6.81 -3.01 -5.51
C THR A 81 -7.32 -2.93 -4.08
N ALA A 82 -6.49 -3.28 -3.09
CA ALA A 82 -6.86 -3.20 -1.68
C ALA A 82 -7.14 -1.75 -1.25
N PHE A 83 -6.31 -0.80 -1.64
CA PHE A 83 -6.48 0.62 -1.34
C PHE A 83 -7.78 1.20 -1.90
N ASP A 84 -8.16 0.83 -3.13
CA ASP A 84 -9.44 1.27 -3.70
C ASP A 84 -10.66 0.66 -2.99
N MET A 85 -10.56 -0.58 -2.52
CA MET A 85 -11.62 -1.23 -1.74
C MET A 85 -11.76 -0.62 -0.34
N LEU A 86 -10.63 -0.20 0.27
CA LEU A 86 -10.58 0.56 1.53
C LEU A 86 -10.98 2.03 1.37
N LYS A 87 -11.22 2.48 0.13
CA LYS A 87 -11.49 3.89 -0.17
C LYS A 87 -10.39 4.79 0.40
N GLU A 88 -9.14 4.40 0.15
CA GLU A 88 -8.02 5.29 0.39
C GLU A 88 -8.11 6.55 -0.48
N ASP A 89 -7.47 7.61 0.00
CA ASP A 89 -7.51 8.87 -0.70
C ASP A 89 -6.85 8.75 -2.09
N LYS A 90 -7.24 9.66 -2.99
CA LYS A 90 -6.74 9.64 -4.36
C LYS A 90 -5.20 9.74 -4.44
N SER A 91 -4.55 10.43 -3.51
CA SER A 91 -3.09 10.57 -3.52
C SER A 91 -2.40 9.26 -3.17
N THR A 92 -2.93 8.49 -2.21
CA THR A 92 -2.48 7.14 -1.89
C THR A 92 -2.60 6.18 -3.07
N LEU A 93 -3.72 6.22 -3.81
CA LEU A 93 -3.89 5.42 -5.02
C LEU A 93 -2.91 5.84 -6.13
N ILE A 94 -2.67 7.16 -6.28
CA ILE A 94 -1.69 7.68 -7.23
C ILE A 94 -0.29 7.17 -6.90
N LEU A 95 0.15 7.23 -5.65
CA LEU A 95 1.47 6.75 -5.23
C LEU A 95 1.67 5.27 -5.57
N ALA A 96 0.71 4.42 -5.20
CA ALA A 96 0.77 2.99 -5.50
C ALA A 96 0.77 2.72 -7.02
N PHE A 97 0.01 3.49 -7.80
CA PHE A 97 0.00 3.37 -9.25
C PHE A 97 1.32 3.86 -9.88
N GLN A 98 1.92 4.95 -9.38
CA GLN A 98 3.23 5.42 -9.85
C GLN A 98 4.32 4.37 -9.63
N LYS A 99 4.34 3.73 -8.46
CA LYS A 99 5.27 2.60 -8.22
C LYS A 99 5.01 1.42 -9.15
N LEU A 100 3.74 1.12 -9.45
CA LEU A 100 3.38 0.06 -10.39
C LEU A 100 3.92 0.32 -11.79
N VAL A 101 3.76 1.54 -12.32
CA VAL A 101 4.13 1.84 -13.71
C VAL A 101 5.64 1.91 -13.95
N GLU A 102 6.44 2.04 -12.90
CA GLU A 102 7.91 1.98 -12.95
C GLU A 102 8.44 0.56 -13.20
N LEU A 103 7.62 -0.47 -12.95
CA LEU A 103 8.03 -1.84 -13.11
C LEU A 103 7.87 -2.37 -14.53
N GLU A 104 8.81 -3.23 -14.93
CA GLU A 104 8.69 -4.03 -16.15
C GLU A 104 7.44 -4.95 -16.07
N GLY A 105 6.70 -5.05 -17.17
CA GLY A 105 5.47 -5.84 -17.26
C GLY A 105 4.19 -5.11 -16.80
N SER A 106 4.30 -3.92 -16.22
CA SER A 106 3.15 -3.08 -15.80
C SER A 106 2.16 -2.80 -16.93
N CYS A 107 2.65 -2.58 -18.16
CA CYS A 107 1.82 -2.32 -19.32
C CYS A 107 0.80 -3.44 -19.62
N LYS A 108 1.18 -4.71 -19.39
CA LYS A 108 0.25 -5.84 -19.58
C LYS A 108 -0.97 -5.72 -18.67
N TYR A 109 -0.79 -5.23 -17.45
CA TYR A 109 -1.88 -5.01 -16.51
C TYR A 109 -2.71 -3.80 -16.92
N ILE A 110 -2.05 -2.67 -17.18
CA ILE A 110 -2.70 -1.40 -17.52
C ILE A 110 -3.60 -1.56 -18.77
N VAL A 111 -3.11 -2.25 -19.80
CA VAL A 111 -3.87 -2.43 -21.04
C VAL A 111 -5.03 -3.41 -20.87
N ASN A 112 -4.80 -4.56 -20.24
CA ASN A 112 -5.78 -5.66 -20.21
C ASN A 112 -6.91 -5.46 -19.19
N TYR A 113 -6.70 -4.61 -18.19
CA TYR A 113 -7.64 -4.48 -17.08
C TYR A 113 -8.37 -3.14 -17.00
N LYS A 114 -8.10 -2.15 -17.86
CA LYS A 114 -8.72 -0.80 -17.82
C LYS A 114 -10.21 -0.80 -17.47
N ASN A 115 -10.99 -1.67 -18.13
CA ASN A 115 -12.46 -1.72 -17.98
C ASN A 115 -12.94 -2.74 -16.93
N LYS A 116 -12.02 -3.31 -16.15
CA LYS A 116 -12.28 -4.38 -15.16
C LYS A 116 -11.96 -3.95 -13.72
N ILE A 117 -11.42 -2.75 -13.54
CA ILE A 117 -10.99 -2.22 -12.25
C ILE A 117 -11.81 -0.99 -11.87
N SER A 118 -12.14 -0.88 -10.59
CA SER A 118 -12.86 0.27 -10.05
C SER A 118 -11.96 1.49 -9.85
N PHE A 119 -10.68 1.29 -9.52
CA PHE A 119 -9.74 2.38 -9.26
C PHE A 119 -9.45 3.25 -10.50
N TYR A 120 -9.72 2.75 -11.71
CA TYR A 120 -9.66 3.55 -12.94
C TYR A 120 -10.46 4.84 -12.84
N ASN A 121 -11.65 4.80 -12.23
CA ASN A 121 -12.50 5.98 -12.08
C ASN A 121 -11.92 7.01 -11.11
N THR A 122 -11.09 6.58 -10.16
CA THR A 122 -10.46 7.45 -9.16
C THR A 122 -9.21 8.15 -9.73
N ILE A 123 -8.45 7.44 -10.57
CA ILE A 123 -7.18 7.92 -11.15
C ILE A 123 -7.22 8.05 -12.68
N THR A 124 -8.39 8.33 -13.27
CA THR A 124 -8.65 8.28 -14.72
C THR A 124 -7.59 8.99 -15.55
N ALA A 125 -7.29 10.26 -15.26
CA ALA A 125 -6.33 11.03 -16.04
C ALA A 125 -4.93 10.41 -16.05
N MET A 126 -4.45 9.93 -14.90
CA MET A 126 -3.16 9.28 -14.79
C MET A 126 -3.17 7.90 -15.47
N TYR A 127 -4.22 7.12 -15.26
CA TYR A 127 -4.36 5.81 -15.89
C TYR A 127 -4.39 5.93 -17.42
N ASP A 128 -5.17 6.87 -17.97
CA ASP A 128 -5.27 7.11 -19.41
C ASP A 128 -3.94 7.57 -20.01
N HIS A 129 -3.19 8.41 -19.31
CA HIS A 129 -1.84 8.78 -19.71
C HIS A 129 -0.98 7.53 -19.92
N TYR A 130 -0.83 6.68 -18.90
CA TYR A 130 0.00 5.48 -19.00
C TYR A 130 -0.55 4.41 -19.95
N TYR A 131 -1.88 4.26 -20.02
CA TYR A 131 -2.53 3.37 -20.98
C TYR A 131 -2.16 3.74 -22.42
N SER A 132 -2.17 5.04 -22.75
CA SER A 132 -1.79 5.51 -24.08
C SER A 132 -0.31 5.24 -24.40
N GLN A 133 0.58 5.40 -23.42
CA GLN A 133 2.01 5.12 -23.57
C GLN A 133 2.27 3.62 -23.78
N CYS A 134 1.61 2.77 -22.97
CA CYS A 134 1.71 1.32 -23.08
C CYS A 134 1.22 0.81 -24.45
N LYS A 135 0.07 1.32 -24.94
CA LYS A 135 -0.42 0.96 -26.28
C LYS A 135 0.54 1.34 -27.39
N LYS A 136 1.14 2.54 -27.32
CA LYS A 136 2.15 2.97 -28.31
C LYS A 136 3.36 2.04 -28.31
N ARG A 137 3.82 1.62 -27.13
CA ARG A 137 4.93 0.67 -26.99
C ARG A 137 4.59 -0.69 -27.63
N ASP A 138 3.40 -1.23 -27.37
CA ASP A 138 2.95 -2.49 -27.99
C ASP A 138 2.86 -2.38 -29.51
N THR A 139 2.42 -1.24 -30.06
CA THR A 139 2.40 -1.03 -31.52
C THR A 139 3.78 -0.87 -32.15
N LEU A 140 4.79 -0.44 -31.38
CA LEU A 140 6.17 -0.32 -31.86
C LEU A 140 6.95 -1.64 -31.77
N VAL A 141 6.56 -2.53 -30.85
CA VAL A 141 7.13 -3.89 -30.73
C VAL A 141 6.39 -4.88 -31.66
N GLY A 142 5.20 -4.53 -32.14
CA GLY A 142 4.45 -5.25 -33.17
C GLY A 142 4.94 -5.03 -34.60
N THR A 143 6.20 -5.37 -34.88
CA THR A 143 6.70 -5.91 -36.17
C THR A 143 8.00 -6.67 -35.87
N ASN A 144 7.88 -7.95 -35.52
CA ASN A 144 8.86 -9.03 -35.75
C ASN A 144 8.19 -10.36 -35.44
#